data_AF-A0A9P5SDR3-F1
#
_entry.id   AF-A0A9P5SDR3-F1
#
_cell.length_a   1.000
_cell.length_b   1.000
_cell.length_c   1.000
_cell.angle_alpha   90.00
_cell.angle_beta   90.00
_cell.angle_gamma   90.00
#
_symmetry.space_group_name_H-M   'P 1'
#
loop_
_entity.id
_entity.type
_entity.pdbx_description
1 polymer ?
#
loop_
_entity_poly.entity_id
_entity_poly.type
_entity_poly.pdbx_seq_one_letter_code
_entity_poly.pdbx_strand_id
1 'polypeptide(L)'
;MVNPLAYSDFRSDTATAPTPEMFQAMMKSSLGDDVYYEDDSVKALEKYVATLCGHEAALYCSSGTMTNQLAHRVHLCNPPQSAMVDIRSHVFNYEAGGISFHSQAAVVPIMPANGHHLTVEDLEPRLVQDVDVHYAPTRVVSLENTLNGTIMPLEEIVRIRAFTNEHNVKLHLDGARLWHASIATGISMKEYCSHFDSISLCLSKGIGAPIGSILVGSEQVIRKARHFRLLFGGGWRQAGFLAEAALWCIKTNWPSMERTHRQAKWLEQALEHVGCIITNPVDTNMIWIDTSDAGFIVEELMEELSHEGIKITGSGTAARLVLHYQISDQVIETFIGVLRKMASTPRMKVLIDMVVVAMREDVMRSRDSVTNSLNPGPQQEQRPKKKLEVGIALPEPEAQEPSPKSKVSFSPRKTTFDKGELSEPKEKPEWNVRSLFRRSSPSRSTKQRPKNWYEPAEFVKTDDPHQSGKQEADVPKLADLHRTKSLDLLPEARSFSVSSKDQSSEDDVKKIKKASTFQRLAHNPASKAFRRASIRVQRWSTMLTKDKEE
;
A
#
# COMPACT_ATOMS: atom_id res chain seq x y z
N MET A 1 22.68 -22.30 -2.07
CA MET A 1 21.31 -22.82 -2.21
C MET A 1 20.36 -21.71 -1.81
N VAL A 2 19.69 -21.06 -2.77
CA VAL A 2 18.61 -20.11 -2.43
C VAL A 2 17.46 -20.99 -1.97
N ASN A 3 17.13 -20.89 -0.67
CA ASN A 3 16.07 -21.64 -0.03
C ASN A 3 14.81 -21.58 -0.90
N PRO A 4 14.36 -22.68 -1.53
CA PRO A 4 13.01 -22.72 -2.04
C PRO A 4 12.15 -22.81 -0.79
N LEU A 5 11.79 -21.66 -0.21
CA LEU A 5 10.61 -21.62 0.64
C LEU A 5 9.55 -22.36 -0.17
N ALA A 6 9.03 -23.46 0.35
CA ALA A 6 7.81 -24.03 -0.21
C ALA A 6 6.78 -22.89 -0.12
N TYR A 7 6.55 -22.22 -1.25
CA TYR A 7 5.79 -20.98 -1.31
C TYR A 7 4.31 -21.33 -1.16
N SER A 8 3.96 -21.55 0.11
CA SER A 8 2.66 -21.99 0.58
C SER A 8 2.16 -21.01 1.65
N ASP A 9 2.39 -19.71 1.45
CA ASP A 9 2.06 -18.66 2.40
C ASP A 9 0.95 -17.77 1.87
N PHE A 10 -0.27 -18.00 2.35
CA PHE A 10 -1.46 -17.26 1.95
C PHE A 10 -1.76 -16.09 2.89
N ARG A 11 -0.86 -15.74 3.82
CA ARG A 11 -1.10 -14.64 4.76
C ARG A 11 -1.11 -13.28 4.06
N SER A 12 -0.25 -13.11 3.06
CA SER A 12 -0.07 -11.88 2.30
C SER A 12 0.82 -12.11 1.08
N ASP A 13 0.55 -11.40 0.00
CA ASP A 13 1.44 -11.30 -1.18
C ASP A 13 2.74 -10.52 -0.89
N THR A 14 2.89 -9.94 0.31
CA THR A 14 4.19 -9.44 0.80
C THR A 14 5.16 -10.57 1.16
N ALA A 15 4.71 -11.82 1.21
CA ALA A 15 5.55 -12.98 1.50
C ALA A 15 6.40 -13.42 0.29
N THR A 16 6.22 -12.81 -0.88
CA THR A 16 7.02 -13.11 -2.06
C THR A 16 8.50 -12.90 -1.79
N ALA A 17 9.34 -13.84 -2.19
CA ALA A 17 10.79 -13.77 -1.99
C ALA A 17 11.54 -13.66 -3.34
N PRO A 18 12.74 -13.05 -3.35
CA PRO A 18 13.53 -12.92 -4.57
C PRO A 18 13.88 -14.26 -5.22
N THR A 19 13.71 -14.34 -6.55
CA THR A 19 14.11 -15.51 -7.33
C THR A 19 15.57 -15.40 -7.79
N PRO A 20 16.22 -16.51 -8.19
CA PRO A 20 17.56 -16.47 -8.79
C PRO A 20 17.69 -15.49 -9.97
N GLU A 21 16.65 -15.37 -10.80
CA GLU A 21 16.60 -14.45 -11.94
C GLU A 21 16.58 -12.99 -11.49
N MET A 22 15.89 -12.69 -10.39
CA MET A 22 15.95 -11.35 -9.78
C MET A 22 17.37 -11.04 -9.33
N PHE A 23 18.05 -11.95 -8.62
CA PHE A 23 19.45 -11.74 -8.23
C PHE A 23 20.36 -11.52 -9.45
N GLN A 24 20.13 -12.23 -10.56
CA GLN A 24 20.87 -11.99 -11.80
C GLN A 24 20.58 -10.61 -12.41
N ALA A 25 19.34 -10.11 -12.31
CA ALA A 25 19.00 -8.75 -12.72
C ALA A 25 19.71 -7.72 -11.84
N MET A 26 19.73 -7.91 -10.51
CA MET A 26 20.41 -7.04 -9.55
C MET A 26 21.90 -6.87 -9.87
N MET A 27 22.57 -7.92 -10.36
CA MET A 27 23.99 -7.89 -10.75
C MET A 27 24.29 -6.97 -11.95
N LYS A 28 23.28 -6.54 -12.70
CA LYS A 28 23.43 -5.62 -13.85
C LYS A 28 23.27 -4.15 -13.46
N SER A 29 23.00 -3.87 -12.19
CA SER A 29 22.66 -2.53 -11.72
C SER A 29 23.80 -1.53 -11.84
N SER A 30 23.42 -0.26 -12.01
CA SER A 30 24.31 0.87 -11.75
C SER A 30 24.67 0.95 -10.26
N LEU A 31 25.87 1.48 -9.98
CA LEU A 31 26.36 1.77 -8.63
C LEU A 31 26.45 3.28 -8.37
N GLY A 32 25.70 4.08 -9.13
CA GLY A 32 25.59 5.51 -8.92
C GLY A 32 24.90 5.87 -7.61
N ASP A 33 25.08 7.11 -7.14
CA ASP A 33 24.40 7.61 -5.95
C ASP A 33 23.06 8.27 -6.35
N ASP A 34 21.93 7.72 -5.90
CA ASP A 34 20.59 8.25 -6.19
C ASP A 34 20.33 9.65 -5.59
N VAL A 35 21.00 10.04 -4.49
CA VAL A 35 20.90 11.42 -3.98
C VAL A 35 21.49 12.42 -4.96
N TYR A 36 22.58 12.06 -5.66
CA TYR A 36 23.17 12.86 -6.73
C TYR A 36 22.50 12.63 -8.09
N TYR A 37 21.48 11.76 -8.16
CA TYR A 37 20.77 11.38 -9.38
C TYR A 37 21.68 10.69 -10.43
N GLU A 38 22.68 9.95 -9.95
CA GLU A 38 23.69 9.26 -10.76
C GLU A 38 23.37 7.77 -10.96
N ASP A 39 22.39 7.21 -10.26
CA ASP A 39 21.99 5.81 -10.39
C ASP A 39 21.10 5.58 -11.62
N ASP A 40 21.70 5.07 -12.70
CA ASP A 40 21.00 4.82 -13.98
C ASP A 40 19.91 3.75 -13.88
N SER A 41 20.03 2.79 -12.96
CA SER A 41 19.03 1.75 -12.76
C SER A 41 17.78 2.31 -12.07
N VAL A 42 17.96 3.18 -11.08
CA VAL A 42 16.83 3.90 -10.45
C VAL A 42 16.13 4.79 -11.48
N LYS A 43 16.88 5.59 -12.25
CA LYS A 43 16.31 6.44 -13.32
C LYS A 43 15.56 5.63 -14.37
N ALA A 44 16.07 4.46 -14.75
CA ALA A 44 15.40 3.59 -15.70
C ALA A 44 14.06 3.06 -15.16
N LEU A 45 14.02 2.62 -13.90
CA LEU A 45 12.77 2.21 -13.24
C LEU A 45 11.77 3.37 -13.16
N GLU A 46 12.21 4.53 -12.66
CA GLU A 46 11.36 5.73 -12.52
C GLU A 46 10.76 6.15 -13.87
N LYS A 47 11.60 6.25 -14.89
CA LYS A 47 11.16 6.60 -16.26
C LYS A 47 10.20 5.56 -16.84
N TYR A 48 10.47 4.26 -16.64
CA TYR A 48 9.62 3.19 -17.15
C TYR A 48 8.22 3.26 -16.53
N VAL A 49 8.13 3.40 -15.21
CA VAL A 49 6.83 3.46 -14.52
C VAL A 49 6.08 4.76 -14.81
N ALA A 50 6.76 5.90 -14.87
CA ALA A 50 6.14 7.17 -15.27
C ALA A 50 5.50 7.05 -16.66
N THR A 51 6.23 6.49 -17.62
CA THR A 51 5.74 6.24 -19.00
C THR A 51 4.55 5.29 -18.99
N LEU A 52 4.64 4.19 -18.25
CA LEU A 52 3.57 3.19 -18.15
C LEU A 52 2.26 3.78 -17.60
N CYS A 53 2.36 4.69 -16.64
CA CYS A 53 1.22 5.37 -16.03
C CYS A 53 0.74 6.59 -16.83
N GLY A 54 1.48 7.01 -17.87
CA GLY A 54 1.19 8.23 -18.62
C GLY A 54 1.41 9.52 -17.83
N HIS A 55 2.34 9.52 -16.88
CA HIS A 55 2.71 10.66 -16.04
C HIS A 55 4.10 11.18 -16.39
N GLU A 56 4.40 12.41 -15.96
CA GLU A 56 5.66 13.09 -16.27
C GLU A 56 6.85 12.46 -15.54
N ALA A 57 6.66 12.06 -14.27
CA ALA A 57 7.74 11.62 -13.41
C ALA A 57 7.31 10.55 -12.40
N ALA A 58 8.30 9.87 -11.82
CA ALA A 58 8.11 8.94 -10.72
C ALA A 58 9.29 8.98 -9.73
N LEU A 59 9.08 8.44 -8.53
CA LEU A 59 10.04 8.44 -7.43
C LEU A 59 10.04 7.09 -6.72
N TYR A 60 11.15 6.35 -6.82
CA TYR A 60 11.31 5.07 -6.14
C TYR A 60 11.56 5.26 -4.64
N CYS A 61 10.90 4.48 -3.79
CA CYS A 61 10.88 4.63 -2.34
C CYS A 61 10.91 3.27 -1.64
N SER A 62 11.16 3.29 -0.33
CA SER A 62 11.32 2.08 0.50
C SER A 62 10.06 1.24 0.67
N SER A 63 8.89 1.87 0.65
CA SER A 63 7.62 1.23 1.03
C SER A 63 6.43 2.00 0.51
N GLY A 64 5.27 1.33 0.47
CA GLY A 64 3.98 1.93 0.10
C GLY A 64 3.56 3.02 1.09
N THR A 65 3.83 2.80 2.38
CA THR A 65 3.63 3.82 3.41
C THR A 65 4.42 5.08 3.10
N MET A 66 5.70 4.97 2.74
CA MET A 66 6.48 6.16 2.37
C MET A 66 5.88 6.87 1.15
N THR A 67 5.50 6.16 0.09
CA THR A 67 4.93 6.80 -1.11
C THR A 67 3.60 7.49 -0.83
N ASN A 68 2.71 6.89 -0.04
CA ASN A 68 1.46 7.51 0.41
C ASN A 68 1.74 8.76 1.26
N GLN A 69 2.62 8.66 2.25
CA GLN A 69 2.95 9.78 3.13
C GLN A 69 3.63 10.93 2.38
N LEU A 70 4.47 10.64 1.39
CA LEU A 70 5.05 11.67 0.52
C LEU A 70 3.99 12.36 -0.34
N ALA A 71 3.06 11.61 -0.94
CA ALA A 71 1.96 12.17 -1.70
C ALA A 71 1.11 13.12 -0.84
N HIS A 72 0.68 12.65 0.33
CA HIS A 72 -0.07 13.46 1.28
C HIS A 72 0.72 14.70 1.73
N ARG A 73 2.00 14.56 2.07
CA ARG A 73 2.83 15.69 2.50
C ARG A 73 3.01 16.75 1.42
N VAL A 74 3.09 16.33 0.16
CA VAL A 74 3.19 17.23 -1.00
C VAL A 74 1.91 18.04 -1.18
N HIS A 75 0.75 17.40 -1.10
CA HIS A 75 -0.56 18.02 -1.33
C HIS A 75 -1.10 18.79 -0.12
N LEU A 76 -0.74 18.37 1.10
CA LEU A 76 -1.19 18.94 2.38
C LEU A 76 -0.06 19.73 3.03
N CYS A 77 0.32 20.86 2.43
CA CYS A 77 1.49 21.62 2.88
C CYS A 77 1.19 22.80 3.81
N ASN A 78 -0.07 23.21 3.96
CA ASN A 78 -0.45 24.43 4.66
C ASN A 78 -1.55 24.13 5.71
N PRO A 79 -1.22 23.69 6.93
CA PRO A 79 -2.23 23.50 7.96
C PRO A 79 -2.95 24.82 8.29
N PRO A 80 -4.26 24.80 8.62
CA PRO A 80 -5.12 23.62 8.72
C PRO A 80 -5.61 23.13 7.35
N GLN A 81 -5.49 21.82 7.10
CA GLN A 81 -6.01 21.15 5.89
C GLN A 81 -6.54 19.77 6.27
N SER A 82 -7.40 19.20 5.43
CA SER A 82 -7.93 17.85 5.62
C SER A 82 -7.86 16.97 4.38
N ALA A 83 -7.82 15.66 4.61
CA ALA A 83 -7.92 14.62 3.60
C ALA A 83 -9.13 13.71 3.85
N MET A 84 -9.93 13.47 2.81
CA MET A 84 -11.00 12.48 2.83
C MET A 84 -10.46 11.14 2.38
N VAL A 85 -10.83 10.08 3.10
CA VAL A 85 -10.37 8.71 2.83
C VAL A 85 -11.49 7.71 3.11
N ASP A 86 -11.44 6.54 2.46
CA ASP A 86 -12.28 5.41 2.89
C ASP A 86 -11.84 4.99 4.30
N ILE A 87 -12.80 4.78 5.20
CA ILE A 87 -12.53 4.38 6.59
C ILE A 87 -11.78 3.04 6.68
N ARG A 88 -11.80 2.21 5.64
CA ARG A 88 -11.10 0.93 5.55
C ARG A 88 -9.70 1.06 4.92
N SER A 89 -9.37 2.22 4.37
CA SER A 89 -8.13 2.42 3.61
C SER A 89 -6.87 2.22 4.46
N HIS A 90 -5.79 1.83 3.80
CA HIS A 90 -4.48 1.59 4.37
C HIS A 90 -3.91 2.86 4.99
N VAL A 91 -4.03 3.99 4.29
CA VAL A 91 -3.55 5.31 4.75
C VAL A 91 -4.21 5.76 6.06
N PHE A 92 -5.42 5.25 6.37
CA PHE A 92 -6.10 5.50 7.64
C PHE A 92 -5.72 4.48 8.73
N ASN A 93 -5.82 3.18 8.43
CA ASN A 93 -5.74 2.13 9.45
C ASN A 93 -4.33 1.58 9.71
N TYR A 94 -3.48 1.56 8.69
CA TYR A 94 -2.26 0.74 8.68
C TYR A 94 -0.98 1.57 8.45
N GLU A 95 -1.06 2.89 8.66
CA GLU A 95 0.07 3.82 8.55
C GLU A 95 0.28 4.66 9.80
N ALA A 96 -0.17 4.15 10.95
CA ALA A 96 0.06 4.74 12.27
C ALA A 96 -0.36 6.22 12.40
N GLY A 97 -1.41 6.63 11.68
CA GLY A 97 -1.86 8.03 11.67
C GLY A 97 -0.89 8.97 10.93
N GLY A 98 -0.11 8.45 9.99
CA GLY A 98 0.95 9.16 9.29
C GLY A 98 0.52 10.48 8.65
N ILE A 99 -0.69 10.54 8.06
CA ILE A 99 -1.20 11.78 7.43
C ILE A 99 -1.21 12.92 8.46
N SER A 100 -1.80 12.67 9.64
CA SER A 100 -1.88 13.64 10.73
C SER A 100 -0.49 14.01 11.24
N PHE A 101 0.38 13.03 11.44
CA PHE A 101 1.70 13.25 12.02
C PHE A 101 2.64 14.02 11.08
N HIS A 102 2.77 13.57 9.83
CA HIS A 102 3.73 14.13 8.87
C HIS A 102 3.21 15.37 8.15
N SER A 103 1.91 15.46 7.90
CA SER A 103 1.31 16.56 7.12
C SER A 103 0.57 17.58 7.97
N GLN A 104 0.43 17.36 9.29
CA GLN A 104 -0.34 18.23 10.19
C GLN A 104 -1.78 18.48 9.69
N ALA A 105 -2.36 17.46 9.06
CA ALA A 105 -3.67 17.54 8.43
C ALA A 105 -4.68 16.68 9.19
N ALA A 106 -5.93 17.13 9.25
CA ALA A 106 -7.02 16.30 9.73
C ALA A 106 -7.34 15.19 8.71
N VAL A 107 -7.82 14.06 9.20
CA VAL A 107 -8.32 12.97 8.33
C VAL A 107 -9.81 12.84 8.55
N VAL A 108 -10.57 12.82 7.45
CA VAL A 108 -12.02 12.65 7.42
C VAL A 108 -12.29 11.24 6.88
N PRO A 109 -12.43 10.22 7.76
CA PRO A 109 -12.73 8.86 7.33
C PRO A 109 -14.21 8.72 6.95
N ILE A 110 -14.48 8.01 5.85
CA ILE A 110 -15.80 7.89 5.27
C ILE A 110 -16.13 6.41 5.06
N MET A 111 -17.26 5.97 5.61
CA MET A 111 -17.83 4.67 5.26
C MET A 111 -18.67 4.85 3.98
N PRO A 112 -18.38 4.13 2.88
CA PRO A 112 -19.19 4.22 1.67
C PRO A 112 -20.59 3.66 1.92
N ALA A 113 -21.62 4.39 1.48
CA ALA A 113 -23.01 3.99 1.67
C ALA A 113 -23.36 2.65 0.98
N ASN A 114 -22.68 2.33 -0.12
CA ASN A 114 -22.86 1.08 -0.86
C ASN A 114 -22.07 -0.12 -0.27
N GLY A 115 -21.29 0.08 0.79
CA GLY A 115 -20.46 -0.95 1.44
C GLY A 115 -19.26 -1.45 0.61
N HIS A 116 -19.07 -0.96 -0.62
CA HIS A 116 -18.06 -1.43 -1.56
C HIS A 116 -16.95 -0.39 -1.82
N HIS A 117 -17.28 0.81 -2.29
CA HIS A 117 -16.31 1.85 -2.66
C HIS A 117 -16.92 3.25 -2.46
N LEU A 118 -16.07 4.25 -2.22
CA LEU A 118 -16.50 5.64 -2.10
C LEU A 118 -17.15 6.13 -3.40
N THR A 119 -18.24 6.87 -3.24
CA THR A 119 -18.94 7.56 -4.34
C THR A 119 -18.85 9.07 -4.20
N VAL A 120 -19.16 9.82 -5.26
CA VAL A 120 -19.30 11.29 -5.17
C VAL A 120 -20.33 11.67 -4.11
N GLU A 121 -21.43 10.93 -4.01
CA GLU A 121 -22.48 11.14 -3.00
C GLU A 121 -21.98 10.94 -1.56
N ASP A 122 -20.93 10.13 -1.37
CA ASP A 122 -20.26 10.02 -0.08
C ASP A 122 -19.31 11.21 0.17
N LEU A 123 -18.70 11.80 -0.85
CA LEU A 123 -17.71 12.85 -0.69
C LEU A 123 -18.34 14.25 -0.52
N GLU A 124 -19.33 14.58 -1.34
CA GLU A 124 -19.92 15.91 -1.44
C GLU A 124 -20.41 16.47 -0.09
N PRO A 125 -21.18 15.73 0.75
CA PRO A 125 -21.69 16.25 2.01
C PRO A 125 -20.62 16.52 3.06
N ARG A 126 -19.39 16.02 2.84
CA ARG A 126 -18.28 16.10 3.78
C ARG A 126 -17.25 17.14 3.34
N LEU A 127 -17.43 17.74 2.16
CA LEU A 127 -16.50 18.72 1.59
C LEU A 127 -16.49 19.98 2.43
N VAL A 128 -15.30 20.37 2.88
CA VAL A 128 -15.09 21.63 3.59
C VAL A 128 -14.31 22.57 2.70
N GLN A 129 -14.93 23.67 2.28
CA GLN A 129 -14.25 24.76 1.56
C GLN A 129 -13.76 25.84 2.54
N ASP A 130 -12.99 26.81 2.05
CA ASP A 130 -12.38 27.89 2.85
C ASP A 130 -13.38 28.98 3.29
N VAL A 131 -14.59 28.59 3.66
CA VAL A 131 -15.70 29.49 4.00
C VAL A 131 -16.03 29.51 5.48
N ASP A 132 -15.70 28.45 6.22
CA ASP A 132 -16.02 28.31 7.64
C ASP A 132 -14.75 28.05 8.46
N VAL A 133 -14.42 29.00 9.34
CA VAL A 133 -13.23 28.98 10.20
C VAL A 133 -13.22 27.87 11.25
N HIS A 134 -14.37 27.22 11.51
CA HIS A 134 -14.46 26.14 12.49
C HIS A 134 -13.84 24.82 11.98
N TYR A 135 -13.67 24.68 10.65
CA TYR A 135 -13.32 23.41 10.02
C TYR A 135 -12.00 23.48 9.24
N ALA A 136 -11.32 22.33 9.10
CA ALA A 136 -10.12 22.20 8.29
C ALA A 136 -10.49 21.99 6.81
N PRO A 137 -10.14 22.91 5.89
CA PRO A 137 -10.51 22.82 4.48
C PRO A 137 -9.98 21.55 3.80
N THR A 138 -10.83 20.90 3.03
CA THR A 138 -10.50 19.70 2.26
C THR A 138 -9.56 20.07 1.11
N ARG A 139 -8.47 19.30 0.98
CA ARG A 139 -7.49 19.48 -0.10
C ARG A 139 -7.11 18.20 -0.80
N VAL A 140 -7.38 17.04 -0.20
CA VAL A 140 -7.12 15.74 -0.80
C VAL A 140 -8.32 14.82 -0.64
N VAL A 141 -8.67 14.11 -1.69
CA VAL A 141 -9.39 12.84 -1.64
C VAL A 141 -8.39 11.73 -1.93
N SER A 142 -8.30 10.74 -1.05
CA SER A 142 -7.44 9.56 -1.23
C SER A 142 -8.30 8.34 -1.48
N LEU A 143 -8.16 7.74 -2.66
CA LEU A 143 -8.79 6.48 -3.02
C LEU A 143 -7.80 5.33 -2.87
N GLU A 144 -8.30 4.11 -2.75
CA GLU A 144 -7.50 2.89 -2.74
C GLU A 144 -8.04 1.91 -3.77
N ASN A 145 -7.19 1.44 -4.69
CA ASN A 145 -7.58 0.45 -5.69
C ASN A 145 -6.42 -0.53 -5.98
N THR A 146 -6.55 -1.81 -5.67
CA THR A 146 -7.71 -2.48 -5.03
C THR A 146 -7.80 -2.23 -3.52
N LEU A 147 -9.02 -2.26 -2.97
CA LEU A 147 -9.28 -2.20 -1.52
C LEU A 147 -9.78 -3.58 -1.07
N ASN A 148 -9.06 -4.23 -0.15
CA ASN A 148 -9.35 -5.61 0.29
C ASN A 148 -9.52 -6.63 -0.86
N GLY A 149 -8.87 -6.38 -2.01
CA GLY A 149 -8.91 -7.24 -3.19
C GLY A 149 -10.05 -6.95 -4.16
N THR A 150 -10.98 -6.05 -3.83
CA THR A 150 -12.08 -5.66 -4.72
C THR A 150 -11.69 -4.45 -5.57
N ILE A 151 -12.29 -4.37 -6.77
CA ILE A 151 -11.95 -3.35 -7.77
C ILE A 151 -13.00 -2.24 -7.72
N MET A 152 -12.53 -1.00 -7.57
CA MET A 152 -13.38 0.17 -7.74
C MET A 152 -13.72 0.37 -9.23
N PRO A 153 -15.01 0.55 -9.61
CA PRO A 153 -15.39 0.83 -10.99
C PRO A 153 -14.70 2.09 -11.54
N LEU A 154 -14.22 2.02 -12.79
CA LEU A 154 -13.54 3.15 -13.42
C LEU A 154 -14.50 4.33 -13.60
N GLU A 155 -15.77 4.06 -13.89
CA GLU A 155 -16.80 5.07 -14.06
C GLU A 155 -16.95 5.94 -12.81
N GLU A 156 -16.87 5.34 -11.62
CA GLU A 156 -16.94 6.11 -10.36
C GLU A 156 -15.65 6.91 -10.12
N ILE A 157 -14.48 6.36 -10.47
CA ILE A 157 -13.21 7.12 -10.43
C ILE A 157 -13.31 8.37 -11.31
N VAL A 158 -13.90 8.25 -12.51
CA VAL A 158 -14.12 9.38 -13.43
C VAL A 158 -15.06 10.43 -12.79
N ARG A 159 -16.15 10.00 -12.15
CA ARG A 159 -17.07 10.91 -11.43
C ARG A 159 -16.36 11.65 -10.30
N ILE A 160 -15.58 10.95 -9.49
CA ILE A 160 -14.79 11.56 -8.39
C ILE A 160 -13.72 12.52 -8.93
N ARG A 161 -13.10 12.22 -10.08
CA ARG A 161 -12.18 13.16 -10.73
C ARG A 161 -12.89 14.44 -11.16
N ALA A 162 -14.09 14.35 -11.74
CA ALA A 162 -14.87 15.53 -12.11
C ALA A 162 -15.19 16.39 -10.87
N PHE A 163 -15.70 15.76 -9.80
CA PHE A 163 -15.98 16.42 -8.53
C PHE A 163 -14.73 17.11 -7.93
N THR A 164 -13.60 16.42 -7.88
CA THR A 164 -12.37 16.99 -7.32
C THR A 164 -11.79 18.12 -8.18
N ASN A 165 -11.97 18.09 -9.52
CA ASN A 165 -11.62 19.22 -10.38
C ASN A 165 -12.47 20.46 -10.11
N GLU A 166 -13.79 20.28 -10.00
CA GLU A 166 -14.74 21.35 -9.73
C GLU A 166 -14.41 22.10 -8.42
N HIS A 167 -13.97 21.37 -7.39
CA HIS A 167 -13.65 21.93 -6.09
C HIS A 167 -12.17 22.23 -5.84
N ASN A 168 -11.32 22.11 -6.87
CA ASN A 168 -9.87 22.30 -6.76
C ASN A 168 -9.22 21.45 -5.64
N VAL A 169 -9.67 20.20 -5.53
CA VAL A 169 -9.16 19.19 -4.60
C VAL A 169 -8.25 18.22 -5.35
N LYS A 170 -7.15 17.80 -4.70
CA LYS A 170 -6.23 16.81 -5.25
C LYS A 170 -6.76 15.40 -5.08
N LEU A 171 -6.58 14.56 -6.09
CA LEU A 171 -6.98 13.17 -6.07
C LEU A 171 -5.74 12.27 -6.04
N HIS A 172 -5.56 11.55 -4.93
CA HIS A 172 -4.48 10.58 -4.77
C HIS A 172 -5.03 9.14 -4.83
N LEU A 173 -4.27 8.24 -5.46
CA LEU A 173 -4.52 6.81 -5.41
C LEU A 173 -3.44 6.09 -4.59
N ASP A 174 -3.85 5.41 -3.53
CA ASP A 174 -3.14 4.23 -3.03
C ASP A 174 -3.42 3.07 -4.00
N GLY A 175 -2.49 2.89 -4.93
CA GLY A 175 -2.52 1.87 -5.96
C GLY A 175 -1.63 0.69 -5.62
N ALA A 176 -1.44 0.36 -4.33
CA ALA A 176 -0.57 -0.73 -3.89
C ALA A 176 -0.78 -2.04 -4.67
N ARG A 177 -2.00 -2.28 -5.18
CA ARG A 177 -2.37 -3.43 -6.00
C ARG A 177 -3.06 -3.06 -7.31
N LEU A 178 -2.86 -1.84 -7.82
CA LEU A 178 -3.45 -1.42 -9.11
C LEU A 178 -3.03 -2.33 -10.28
N TRP A 179 -1.84 -2.93 -10.18
CA TRP A 179 -1.36 -3.98 -11.09
C TRP A 179 -2.36 -5.12 -11.29
N HIS A 180 -3.01 -5.57 -10.21
CA HIS A 180 -4.02 -6.61 -10.26
C HIS A 180 -5.32 -6.10 -10.91
N ALA A 181 -5.75 -4.88 -10.59
CA ALA A 181 -6.95 -4.30 -11.19
C ALA A 181 -6.80 -4.13 -12.71
N SER A 182 -5.62 -3.69 -13.17
CA SER A 182 -5.32 -3.56 -14.61
C SER A 182 -5.39 -4.90 -15.34
N ILE A 183 -4.87 -5.97 -14.74
CA ILE A 183 -4.94 -7.33 -15.32
C ILE A 183 -6.37 -7.86 -15.32
N ALA A 184 -7.08 -7.74 -14.19
CA ALA A 184 -8.42 -8.31 -14.03
C ALA A 184 -9.47 -7.64 -14.94
N THR A 185 -9.34 -6.33 -15.19
CA THR A 185 -10.30 -5.57 -16.01
C THR A 185 -9.86 -5.41 -17.47
N GLY A 186 -8.58 -5.62 -17.76
CA GLY A 186 -7.98 -5.26 -19.05
C GLY A 186 -7.79 -3.76 -19.27
N ILE A 187 -8.19 -2.90 -18.32
CA ILE A 187 -7.98 -1.45 -18.37
C ILE A 187 -6.48 -1.18 -18.17
N SER A 188 -5.91 -0.35 -19.03
CA SER A 188 -4.47 -0.07 -18.98
C SER A 188 -4.07 0.73 -17.73
N MET A 189 -2.84 0.53 -17.24
CA MET A 189 -2.27 1.37 -16.16
C MET A 189 -2.35 2.86 -16.50
N LYS A 190 -2.10 3.23 -17.75
CA LYS A 190 -2.19 4.62 -18.24
C LYS A 190 -3.60 5.20 -18.07
N GLU A 191 -4.63 4.42 -18.40
CA GLU A 191 -6.02 4.86 -18.30
C GLU A 191 -6.41 5.08 -16.85
N TYR A 192 -6.18 4.11 -15.96
CA TYR A 192 -6.42 4.28 -14.52
C TYR A 192 -5.67 5.49 -13.96
N CYS A 193 -4.36 5.56 -14.20
CA CYS A 193 -3.50 6.59 -13.62
C CYS A 193 -3.82 8.00 -14.15
N SER A 194 -4.43 8.14 -15.33
CA SER A 194 -4.75 9.45 -15.92
C SER A 194 -5.72 10.28 -15.08
N HIS A 195 -6.47 9.65 -14.18
CA HIS A 195 -7.44 10.33 -13.31
C HIS A 195 -6.84 10.90 -12.03
N PHE A 196 -5.58 10.63 -11.70
CA PHE A 196 -5.01 10.95 -10.38
C PHE A 196 -3.90 11.99 -10.47
N ASP A 197 -3.84 12.91 -9.50
CA ASP A 197 -2.72 13.86 -9.36
C ASP A 197 -1.45 13.17 -8.85
N SER A 198 -1.60 12.09 -8.09
CA SER A 198 -0.49 11.23 -7.64
C SER A 198 -0.93 9.80 -7.38
N ILE A 199 -0.06 8.83 -7.67
CA ILE A 199 -0.33 7.40 -7.50
C ILE A 199 0.83 6.74 -6.75
N SER A 200 0.50 5.95 -5.73
CA SER A 200 1.43 5.09 -5.01
C SER A 200 1.30 3.66 -5.54
N LEU A 201 2.37 3.07 -6.09
CA LEU A 201 2.35 1.70 -6.61
C LEU A 201 3.34 0.84 -5.83
N CYS A 202 2.87 -0.22 -5.17
CA CYS A 202 3.77 -1.15 -4.49
C CYS A 202 4.43 -2.10 -5.48
N LEU A 203 5.73 -2.37 -5.28
CA LEU A 203 6.52 -3.32 -6.06
C LEU A 203 6.81 -4.59 -5.23
N SER A 204 6.74 -4.50 -3.90
CA SER A 204 7.03 -5.58 -2.96
C SER A 204 5.81 -6.36 -2.45
N LYS A 205 4.86 -6.60 -3.35
CA LYS A 205 3.64 -7.41 -3.12
C LYS A 205 3.52 -8.44 -4.26
N GLY A 206 2.35 -8.59 -4.88
CA GLY A 206 2.15 -9.48 -6.04
C GLY A 206 3.12 -9.27 -7.21
N ILE A 207 3.73 -8.09 -7.35
CA ILE A 207 4.81 -7.84 -8.33
C ILE A 207 6.08 -8.65 -8.00
N GLY A 208 6.40 -8.84 -6.73
CA GLY A 208 7.46 -9.75 -6.28
C GLY A 208 8.84 -9.14 -6.01
N ALA A 209 9.00 -7.82 -6.15
CA ALA A 209 10.28 -7.18 -5.81
C ALA A 209 10.56 -7.32 -4.30
N PRO A 210 11.81 -7.47 -3.85
CA PRO A 210 12.09 -7.59 -2.41
C PRO A 210 11.67 -6.37 -1.60
N ILE A 211 11.90 -5.17 -2.16
CA ILE A 211 11.68 -3.90 -1.48
C ILE A 211 11.10 -2.91 -2.48
N GLY A 212 10.20 -2.07 -1.98
CA GLY A 212 9.98 -0.76 -2.54
C GLY A 212 8.60 -0.54 -3.12
N SER A 213 8.35 0.73 -3.36
CA SER A 213 7.15 1.27 -3.98
C SER A 213 7.54 2.51 -4.78
N ILE A 214 6.68 2.94 -5.68
CA ILE A 214 6.98 4.06 -6.57
C ILE A 214 5.82 5.05 -6.54
N LEU A 215 6.15 6.30 -6.23
CA LEU A 215 5.22 7.42 -6.30
C LEU A 215 5.27 7.99 -7.72
N VAL A 216 4.14 8.19 -8.35
CA VAL A 216 4.00 8.69 -9.72
C VAL A 216 3.18 9.98 -9.69
N GLY A 217 3.53 10.96 -10.53
CA GLY A 217 2.79 12.21 -10.66
C GLY A 217 3.46 13.19 -11.61
N SER A 218 3.07 14.47 -11.54
CA SER A 218 3.76 15.53 -12.30
C SER A 218 5.20 15.73 -11.83
N GLU A 219 6.04 16.33 -12.69
CA GLU A 219 7.42 16.68 -12.36
C GLU A 219 7.47 17.57 -11.11
N GLN A 220 6.50 18.48 -10.97
CA GLN A 220 6.39 19.34 -9.79
C GLN A 220 6.11 18.56 -8.51
N VAL A 221 5.18 17.59 -8.56
CA VAL A 221 4.85 16.71 -7.42
C VAL A 221 6.08 15.89 -7.02
N ILE A 222 6.73 15.26 -7.99
CA ILE A 222 7.88 14.37 -7.75
C ILE A 222 9.10 15.14 -7.25
N ARG A 223 9.38 16.32 -7.79
CA ARG A 223 10.48 17.17 -7.29
C ARG A 223 10.28 17.55 -5.83
N LYS A 224 9.06 17.90 -5.41
CA LYS A 224 8.75 18.20 -4.01
C LYS A 224 8.80 16.94 -3.14
N ALA A 225 8.28 15.82 -3.63
CA ALA A 225 8.33 14.53 -2.95
C ALA A 225 9.77 14.07 -2.69
N ARG A 226 10.71 14.27 -3.65
CA ARG A 226 12.13 13.90 -3.49
C ARG A 226 12.78 14.62 -2.30
N HIS A 227 12.42 15.88 -2.05
CA HIS A 227 12.90 16.62 -0.88
C HIS A 227 12.37 16.00 0.43
N PHE A 228 11.07 15.69 0.49
CA PHE A 228 10.50 15.03 1.68
C PHE A 228 11.00 13.60 1.84
N ARG A 229 11.29 12.88 0.75
CA ARG A 229 11.89 11.54 0.79
C ARG A 229 13.24 11.58 1.50
N LEU A 230 14.07 12.60 1.23
CA LEU A 230 15.32 12.80 1.96
C LEU A 230 15.08 13.04 3.45
N LEU A 231 14.13 13.92 3.80
CA LEU A 231 13.78 14.22 5.20
C LEU A 231 13.23 13.01 5.95
N PHE A 232 12.50 12.12 5.26
CA PHE A 232 11.96 10.88 5.83
C PHE A 232 12.99 9.74 5.86
N GLY A 233 14.24 10.00 5.47
CA GLY A 233 15.32 9.00 5.46
C GLY A 233 15.28 8.03 4.27
N GLY A 234 14.47 8.30 3.25
CA GLY A 234 14.39 7.50 2.02
C GLY A 234 15.34 7.95 0.90
N GLY A 235 16.25 8.89 1.16
CA GLY A 235 17.30 9.31 0.23
C GLY A 235 18.43 8.30 0.19
N TRP A 236 18.28 7.25 -0.62
CA TRP A 236 19.26 6.18 -0.72
C TRP A 236 20.47 6.53 -1.58
N ARG A 237 21.54 5.75 -1.44
CA ARG A 237 22.76 5.85 -2.25
C ARG A 237 22.64 4.93 -3.46
N GLN A 238 23.38 3.82 -3.48
CA GLN A 238 23.35 2.83 -4.55
C GLN A 238 22.09 1.95 -4.43
N ALA A 239 20.93 2.45 -4.86
CA ALA A 239 19.67 1.70 -4.82
C ALA A 239 19.39 0.90 -6.11
N GLY A 240 20.29 0.99 -7.10
CA GLY A 240 20.15 0.41 -8.42
C GLY A 240 19.90 -1.08 -8.43
N PHE A 241 20.49 -1.83 -7.48
CA PHE A 241 20.25 -3.27 -7.37
C PHE A 241 18.77 -3.57 -7.07
N LEU A 242 18.13 -2.82 -6.16
CA LEU A 242 16.70 -2.98 -5.89
C LEU A 242 15.86 -2.53 -7.09
N ALA A 243 16.29 -1.46 -7.77
CA ALA A 243 15.58 -0.94 -8.94
C ALA A 243 15.58 -1.94 -10.12
N GLU A 244 16.70 -2.62 -10.39
CA GLU A 244 16.77 -3.67 -11.41
C GLU A 244 15.89 -4.88 -11.07
N ALA A 245 15.86 -5.31 -9.80
CA ALA A 245 14.95 -6.37 -9.36
C ALA A 245 13.49 -5.98 -9.60
N ALA A 246 13.11 -4.75 -9.23
CA ALA A 246 11.76 -4.25 -9.42
C ALA A 246 11.40 -4.12 -10.91
N LEU A 247 12.30 -3.59 -11.75
CA LEU A 247 12.06 -3.46 -13.18
C LEU A 247 11.93 -4.83 -13.86
N TRP A 248 12.71 -5.82 -13.44
CA TRP A 248 12.56 -7.21 -13.88
C TRP A 248 11.16 -7.73 -13.53
N CYS A 249 10.75 -7.60 -12.26
CA CYS A 249 9.44 -8.06 -11.78
C CYS A 249 8.27 -7.44 -12.56
N ILE A 250 8.32 -6.14 -12.86
CA ILE A 250 7.26 -5.49 -13.64
C ILE A 250 7.18 -6.08 -15.06
N LYS A 251 8.33 -6.44 -15.66
CA LYS A 251 8.36 -6.99 -17.02
C LYS A 251 8.01 -8.48 -17.08
N THR A 252 8.19 -9.23 -15.99
CA THR A 252 8.04 -10.70 -15.98
C THR A 252 6.85 -11.18 -15.17
N ASN A 253 6.69 -10.70 -13.93
CA ASN A 253 5.66 -11.18 -13.00
C ASN A 253 4.31 -10.52 -13.24
N TRP A 254 4.26 -9.22 -13.55
CA TRP A 254 3.00 -8.52 -13.78
C TRP A 254 2.13 -9.17 -14.88
N PRO A 255 2.65 -9.53 -16.08
CA PRO A 255 1.87 -10.23 -17.09
C PRO A 255 1.35 -11.60 -16.65
N SER A 256 1.96 -12.23 -15.64
CA SER A 256 1.57 -13.56 -15.15
C SER A 256 0.45 -13.53 -14.08
N MET A 257 0.03 -12.36 -13.61
CA MET A 257 -0.92 -12.23 -12.50
C MET A 257 -2.29 -12.86 -12.77
N GLU A 258 -2.67 -13.03 -14.04
CA GLU A 258 -3.90 -13.71 -14.44
C GLU A 258 -3.94 -15.14 -13.88
N ARG A 259 -2.80 -15.84 -13.82
CA ARG A 259 -2.70 -17.16 -13.19
C ARG A 259 -3.10 -17.09 -11.72
N THR A 260 -2.61 -16.09 -10.99
CA THR A 260 -2.92 -15.90 -9.57
C THR A 260 -4.41 -15.62 -9.35
N HIS A 261 -5.04 -14.82 -10.21
CA HIS A 261 -6.49 -14.57 -10.15
C HIS A 261 -7.30 -15.85 -10.39
N ARG A 262 -6.88 -16.65 -11.36
CA ARG A 262 -7.50 -17.95 -11.65
C ARG A 262 -7.39 -18.92 -10.49
N GLN A 263 -6.23 -19.00 -9.86
CA GLN A 263 -6.03 -19.79 -8.65
C GLN A 263 -6.94 -19.33 -7.51
N ALA A 264 -7.14 -18.01 -7.35
CA ALA A 264 -8.04 -17.47 -6.35
C ALA A 264 -9.49 -17.89 -6.63
N LYS A 265 -9.91 -17.90 -7.90
CA LYS A 265 -11.24 -18.39 -8.32
C LYS A 265 -11.46 -19.88 -8.08
N TRP A 266 -10.47 -20.73 -8.31
CA TRP A 266 -10.59 -22.15 -7.96
C TRP A 266 -10.72 -22.36 -6.45
N LEU A 267 -9.94 -21.63 -5.67
CA LEU A 267 -10.00 -21.74 -4.22
C LEU A 267 -11.30 -21.15 -3.66
N GLU A 268 -11.82 -20.05 -4.21
CA GLU A 268 -13.14 -19.49 -3.92
C GLU A 268 -14.23 -20.57 -4.06
N GLN A 269 -14.29 -21.23 -5.23
CA GLN A 269 -15.26 -22.29 -5.49
C GLN A 269 -15.13 -23.44 -4.49
N ALA A 270 -13.90 -23.90 -4.20
CA ALA A 270 -13.71 -24.99 -3.25
C ALA A 270 -14.15 -24.61 -1.82
N LEU A 271 -13.92 -23.37 -1.41
CA LEU A 271 -14.34 -22.83 -0.11
C LEU A 271 -15.88 -22.72 -0.01
N GLU A 272 -16.55 -22.23 -1.05
CA GLU A 272 -18.01 -22.22 -1.10
C GLU A 272 -18.60 -23.63 -0.99
N HIS A 273 -17.99 -24.61 -1.66
CA HIS A 273 -18.45 -25.99 -1.63
C HIS A 273 -18.28 -26.69 -0.28
N VAL A 274 -17.40 -26.21 0.61
CA VAL A 274 -17.33 -26.68 2.00
C VAL A 274 -18.22 -25.88 2.96
N GLY A 275 -18.98 -24.90 2.45
CA GLY A 275 -19.91 -24.09 3.25
C GLY A 275 -19.28 -22.81 3.83
N CYS A 276 -18.09 -22.40 3.39
CA CYS A 276 -17.57 -21.08 3.73
C CYS A 276 -18.37 -19.99 2.99
N ILE A 277 -18.67 -18.90 3.67
CA ILE A 277 -19.28 -17.70 3.08
C ILE A 277 -18.15 -16.80 2.56
N ILE A 278 -18.21 -16.42 1.29
CA ILE A 278 -17.29 -15.44 0.71
C ILE A 278 -17.81 -14.03 1.01
N THR A 279 -17.09 -13.27 1.85
CA THR A 279 -17.59 -12.00 2.39
C THR A 279 -17.31 -10.79 1.50
N ASN A 280 -16.37 -10.93 0.55
CA ASN A 280 -16.01 -9.90 -0.43
C ASN A 280 -15.89 -10.53 -1.82
N PRO A 281 -16.24 -9.81 -2.91
CA PRO A 281 -15.95 -10.25 -4.27
C PRO A 281 -14.48 -10.64 -4.47
N VAL A 282 -14.23 -11.82 -5.01
CA VAL A 282 -12.87 -12.28 -5.37
C VAL A 282 -12.53 -11.75 -6.75
N ASP A 283 -12.35 -10.44 -6.88
CA ASP A 283 -12.02 -9.80 -8.17
C ASP A 283 -10.55 -10.03 -8.58
N THR A 284 -9.67 -10.24 -7.60
CA THR A 284 -8.23 -10.33 -7.81
C THR A 284 -7.59 -11.51 -7.07
N ASN A 285 -6.67 -11.26 -6.12
CA ASN A 285 -5.85 -12.27 -5.46
C ASN A 285 -6.19 -12.47 -3.97
N MET A 286 -7.32 -11.95 -3.50
CA MET A 286 -7.75 -12.09 -2.11
C MET A 286 -9.08 -12.80 -2.00
N ILE A 287 -9.19 -13.67 -1.01
CA ILE A 287 -10.43 -14.32 -0.62
C ILE A 287 -10.66 -14.01 0.85
N TRP A 288 -11.82 -13.44 1.16
CA TRP A 288 -12.27 -13.23 2.53
C TRP A 288 -13.37 -14.24 2.81
N ILE A 289 -13.19 -15.01 3.88
CA ILE A 289 -14.11 -16.08 4.24
C ILE A 289 -14.65 -15.91 5.65
N ASP A 290 -15.89 -16.37 5.83
CA ASP A 290 -16.51 -16.67 7.11
C ASP A 290 -16.88 -18.17 7.14
N THR A 291 -16.33 -18.93 8.08
CA THR A 291 -16.52 -20.38 8.22
C THR A 291 -17.72 -20.76 9.11
N SER A 292 -18.57 -19.79 9.51
CA SER A 292 -19.71 -20.03 10.41
C SER A 292 -20.63 -21.17 9.97
N ASP A 293 -20.82 -21.34 8.66
CA ASP A 293 -21.68 -22.39 8.07
C ASP A 293 -20.89 -23.63 7.60
N ALA A 294 -19.56 -23.60 7.71
CA ALA A 294 -18.68 -24.65 7.20
C ALA A 294 -18.52 -25.84 8.18
N GLY A 295 -18.92 -25.65 9.44
CA GLY A 295 -18.82 -26.68 10.49
C GLY A 295 -17.43 -26.84 11.11
N PHE A 296 -16.52 -25.89 10.85
CA PHE A 296 -15.21 -25.77 11.47
C PHE A 296 -14.85 -24.29 11.68
N ILE A 297 -13.92 -24.03 12.60
CA ILE A 297 -13.34 -22.68 12.78
C ILE A 297 -12.02 -22.54 12.01
N VAL A 298 -11.58 -21.31 11.79
CA VAL A 298 -10.36 -21.00 11.05
C VAL A 298 -9.12 -21.61 11.69
N GLU A 299 -9.06 -21.67 13.02
CA GLU A 299 -7.94 -22.29 13.74
C GLU A 299 -7.79 -23.78 13.42
N GLU A 300 -8.89 -24.51 13.22
CA GLU A 300 -8.87 -25.92 12.81
C GLU A 300 -8.38 -26.06 11.37
N LEU A 301 -8.84 -25.18 10.46
CA LEU A 301 -8.34 -25.12 9.09
C LEU A 301 -6.84 -24.78 9.05
N MET A 302 -6.39 -23.85 9.90
CA MET A 302 -4.97 -23.49 10.05
C MET A 302 -4.13 -24.68 10.49
N GLU A 303 -4.60 -25.46 11.47
CA GLU A 303 -3.92 -26.64 11.96
C GLU A 303 -3.77 -27.69 10.85
N GLU A 304 -4.85 -28.04 10.17
CA GLU A 304 -4.84 -29.02 9.08
C GLU A 304 -3.94 -28.60 7.92
N LEU A 305 -3.98 -27.33 7.52
CA LEU A 305 -3.10 -26.78 6.48
C LEU A 305 -1.63 -26.78 6.91
N SER A 306 -1.34 -26.61 8.20
CA SER A 306 0.03 -26.59 8.71
C SER A 306 0.75 -27.93 8.55
N HIS A 307 0.00 -29.04 8.61
CA HIS A 307 0.54 -30.39 8.35
C HIS A 307 1.04 -30.56 6.91
N GLU A 308 0.50 -29.79 5.97
CA GLU A 308 0.92 -29.74 4.57
C GLU A 308 1.89 -28.56 4.30
N GLY A 309 2.34 -27.86 5.34
CA GLY A 309 3.25 -26.70 5.24
C GLY A 309 2.59 -25.42 4.71
N ILE A 310 1.26 -25.35 4.67
CA ILE A 310 0.50 -24.19 4.20
C ILE A 310 0.19 -23.25 5.37
N LYS A 311 0.45 -21.95 5.19
CA LYS A 311 0.22 -20.90 6.20
C LYS A 311 -0.93 -20.00 5.77
N ILE A 312 -1.90 -19.82 6.65
CA ILE A 312 -2.98 -18.83 6.51
C ILE A 312 -3.04 -17.94 7.77
N THR A 313 -3.89 -16.94 7.76
CA THR A 313 -4.17 -16.12 8.95
C THR A 313 -5.67 -15.85 9.06
N GLY A 314 -6.15 -15.83 10.30
CA GLY A 314 -7.53 -15.49 10.64
C GLY A 314 -7.78 -15.79 12.12
N SER A 315 -9.02 -15.64 12.54
CA SER A 315 -9.43 -15.97 13.90
C SER A 315 -10.93 -16.22 13.98
N GLY A 316 -11.33 -17.20 14.80
CA GLY A 316 -12.71 -17.61 14.93
C GLY A 316 -13.21 -18.10 13.59
N THR A 317 -14.22 -17.43 13.02
CA THR A 317 -14.76 -17.82 11.71
C THR A 317 -14.19 -17.01 10.55
N ALA A 318 -13.46 -15.92 10.82
CA ALA A 318 -13.03 -14.99 9.78
C ALA A 318 -11.57 -15.21 9.36
N ALA A 319 -11.31 -15.34 8.06
CA ALA A 319 -9.96 -15.41 7.51
C ALA A 319 -9.81 -14.60 6.23
N ARG A 320 -8.56 -14.18 5.98
CA ARG A 320 -8.14 -13.58 4.71
C ARG A 320 -7.05 -14.43 4.10
N LEU A 321 -7.30 -14.91 2.89
CA LEU A 321 -6.34 -15.66 2.08
C LEU A 321 -5.86 -14.76 0.95
N VAL A 322 -4.55 -14.69 0.73
CA VAL A 322 -3.93 -13.86 -0.30
C VAL A 322 -3.01 -14.72 -1.14
N LEU A 323 -3.26 -14.75 -2.45
CA LEU A 323 -2.48 -15.52 -3.40
C LEU A 323 -1.41 -14.64 -4.08
N HIS A 324 -0.31 -15.26 -4.51
CA HIS A 324 0.75 -14.59 -5.26
C HIS A 324 1.42 -15.54 -6.26
N TYR A 325 2.21 -14.99 -7.18
CA TYR A 325 2.76 -15.72 -8.34
C TYR A 325 3.65 -16.93 -7.99
N GLN A 326 4.17 -17.01 -6.76
CA GLN A 326 4.99 -18.13 -6.30
C GLN A 326 4.17 -19.28 -5.71
N ILE A 327 2.87 -19.09 -5.46
CA ILE A 327 1.97 -20.19 -5.09
C ILE A 327 1.71 -21.04 -6.33
N SER A 328 2.16 -22.29 -6.29
CA SER A 328 2.00 -23.21 -7.41
C SER A 328 0.60 -23.83 -7.44
N ASP A 329 0.17 -24.30 -8.61
CA ASP A 329 -1.12 -25.00 -8.75
C ASP A 329 -1.17 -26.27 -7.88
N GLN A 330 -0.02 -26.91 -7.62
CA GLN A 330 0.07 -28.05 -6.72
C GLN A 330 -0.27 -27.68 -5.27
N VAL A 331 0.14 -26.49 -4.82
CA VAL A 331 -0.19 -25.99 -3.47
C VAL A 331 -1.69 -25.70 -3.37
N ILE A 332 -2.30 -25.16 -4.44
CA ILE A 332 -3.76 -25.00 -4.51
C ILE A 332 -4.46 -26.34 -4.44
N GLU A 333 -3.99 -27.35 -5.19
CA GLU A 333 -4.55 -28.71 -5.14
C GLU A 333 -4.46 -29.31 -3.73
N THR A 334 -3.31 -29.15 -3.06
CA THR A 334 -3.12 -29.61 -1.68
C THR A 334 -4.06 -28.90 -0.71
N PHE A 335 -4.23 -27.58 -0.84
CA PHE A 335 -5.19 -26.82 -0.04
C PHE A 335 -6.61 -27.37 -0.24
N ILE A 336 -7.04 -27.55 -1.48
CA ILE A 336 -8.35 -28.09 -1.81
C ILE A 336 -8.51 -29.53 -1.28
N GLY A 337 -7.43 -30.32 -1.29
CA GLY A 337 -7.38 -31.65 -0.67
C GLY A 337 -7.63 -31.61 0.83
N VAL A 338 -7.11 -30.62 1.55
CA VAL A 338 -7.41 -30.38 2.97
C VAL A 338 -8.89 -30.03 3.17
N LEU A 339 -9.43 -29.09 2.38
CA LEU A 339 -10.86 -28.76 2.42
C LEU A 339 -11.74 -30.00 2.17
N ARG A 340 -11.34 -30.86 1.24
CA ARG A 340 -12.02 -32.12 0.96
C ARG A 340 -12.00 -33.10 2.14
N LYS A 341 -10.92 -33.15 2.91
CA LYS A 341 -10.83 -33.96 4.15
C LYS A 341 -11.81 -33.42 5.21
N MET A 342 -11.89 -32.09 5.33
CA MET A 342 -12.75 -31.40 6.30
C MET A 342 -14.24 -31.37 5.92
N ALA A 343 -14.56 -31.59 4.64
CA ALA A 343 -15.95 -31.60 4.16
C ALA A 343 -16.84 -32.62 4.90
N SER A 344 -17.93 -32.13 5.49
CA SER A 344 -18.81 -32.90 6.37
C SER A 344 -19.74 -33.88 5.65
N THR A 345 -20.00 -33.67 4.35
CA THR A 345 -20.94 -34.52 3.57
C THR A 345 -20.29 -35.13 2.33
N PRO A 346 -20.77 -36.31 1.86
CA PRO A 346 -20.32 -36.87 0.58
C PRO A 346 -20.57 -35.95 -0.61
N ARG A 347 -21.66 -35.17 -0.59
CA ARG A 347 -21.99 -34.21 -1.65
C ARG A 347 -20.94 -33.11 -1.76
N MET A 348 -20.50 -32.53 -0.63
CA MET A 348 -19.44 -31.52 -0.62
C MET A 348 -18.13 -32.08 -1.20
N LYS A 349 -17.77 -33.32 -0.85
CA LYS A 349 -16.58 -33.99 -1.39
C LYS A 349 -16.62 -34.12 -2.92
N VAL A 350 -17.77 -34.52 -3.47
CA VAL A 350 -17.95 -34.61 -4.93
C VAL A 350 -17.81 -33.25 -5.61
N LEU A 351 -18.40 -32.20 -5.04
CA LEU A 351 -18.29 -30.85 -5.60
C LEU A 351 -16.85 -30.33 -5.59
N ILE A 352 -16.10 -30.61 -4.52
CA ILE A 352 -14.68 -30.29 -4.43
C ILE A 352 -13.85 -31.08 -5.46
N ASP A 353 -14.15 -32.37 -5.64
CA ASP A 353 -13.48 -33.21 -6.65
C ASP A 353 -13.70 -32.65 -8.08
N MET A 354 -14.87 -32.07 -8.36
CA MET A 354 -15.14 -31.38 -9.63
C MET A 354 -14.27 -30.14 -9.84
N VAL A 355 -13.99 -29.36 -8.79
CA VAL A 355 -13.08 -28.20 -8.86
C VAL A 355 -11.67 -28.66 -9.23
N VAL A 356 -11.17 -29.74 -8.62
CA VAL A 356 -9.84 -30.30 -8.92
C VAL A 356 -9.75 -30.78 -10.37
N VAL A 357 -10.80 -31.44 -10.88
CA VAL A 357 -10.85 -31.87 -12.29
C VAL A 357 -10.82 -30.66 -13.23
N ALA A 358 -11.66 -29.65 -13.00
CA ALA A 358 -11.70 -28.43 -13.81
C ALA A 358 -10.35 -27.69 -13.80
N MET A 359 -9.70 -27.60 -12.64
CA MET A 359 -8.37 -27.02 -12.50
C MET A 359 -7.33 -27.77 -13.35
N ARG A 360 -7.29 -29.11 -13.26
CA ARG A 360 -6.32 -29.91 -14.02
C ARG A 360 -6.53 -29.78 -15.53
N GLU A 361 -7.78 -29.76 -16.01
CA GLU A 361 -8.09 -29.54 -17.42
C GLU A 361 -7.62 -28.17 -17.90
N ASP A 362 -7.86 -27.12 -17.12
CA ASP A 362 -7.48 -25.76 -17.48
C ASP A 362 -5.95 -25.56 -17.47
N VAL A 363 -5.25 -26.14 -16.48
CA VAL A 363 -3.79 -26.17 -16.45
C VAL A 363 -3.24 -26.87 -17.70
N MET A 364 -3.82 -28.00 -18.14
CA MET A 364 -3.40 -28.67 -19.37
C MET A 364 -3.61 -27.79 -20.61
N ARG A 365 -4.79 -27.17 -20.77
CA ARG A 365 -5.07 -26.27 -21.89
C ARG A 365 -4.10 -25.09 -21.96
N SER A 366 -3.73 -24.53 -20.81
CA SER A 366 -2.79 -23.42 -20.74
C SER A 366 -1.34 -23.82 -21.09
N ARG A 367 -0.95 -25.08 -20.85
CA ARG A 367 0.35 -25.60 -21.31
C ARG A 367 0.36 -25.79 -22.82
N ASP A 368 -0.73 -26.31 -23.39
CA ASP A 368 -0.85 -26.56 -24.83
C ASP A 368 -0.89 -25.26 -25.66
N SER A 369 -1.43 -24.17 -25.11
CA SER A 369 -1.40 -22.86 -25.78
C SER A 369 0.00 -22.22 -25.78
N VAL A 370 0.79 -22.44 -24.73
CA VAL A 370 2.18 -21.96 -24.64
C VAL A 370 3.13 -22.80 -25.52
N THR A 371 2.94 -24.11 -25.59
CA THR A 371 3.75 -24.96 -26.49
C THR A 371 3.45 -24.70 -27.96
N ASN A 372 2.19 -24.43 -28.33
CA ASN A 372 1.80 -24.06 -29.69
C ASN A 372 2.27 -22.65 -30.11
N SER A 373 2.45 -21.72 -29.16
CA SER A 373 3.02 -20.38 -29.46
C SER A 373 4.54 -20.39 -29.60
N LEU A 374 5.23 -21.37 -28.97
CA LEU A 374 6.68 -21.55 -29.07
C LEU A 374 7.12 -22.45 -30.24
N ASN A 375 6.21 -23.23 -30.83
CA ASN A 375 6.48 -24.07 -32.00
C ASN A 375 5.33 -23.95 -33.02
N PRO A 376 5.33 -22.91 -33.88
CA PRO A 376 4.39 -22.87 -34.98
C PRO A 376 4.82 -23.95 -35.97
N GLY A 377 4.12 -25.09 -35.99
CA GLY A 377 4.24 -26.08 -37.06
C GLY A 377 4.04 -25.42 -38.44
N PRO A 378 4.54 -26.02 -39.53
CA PRO A 378 4.57 -25.37 -40.84
C PRO A 378 3.15 -24.95 -41.24
N GLN A 379 2.94 -23.64 -41.34
CA GLN A 379 1.66 -23.04 -41.73
C GLN A 379 1.32 -23.50 -43.15
N GLN A 380 0.28 -24.32 -43.28
CA GLN A 380 -0.43 -24.43 -44.55
C GLN A 380 -1.15 -23.11 -44.80
N GLU A 381 -0.82 -22.44 -45.91
CA GLU A 381 -1.51 -21.26 -46.41
C GLU A 381 -3.02 -21.51 -46.51
N GLN A 382 -3.78 -21.01 -45.55
CA GLN A 382 -5.23 -20.86 -45.70
C GLN A 382 -5.50 -19.54 -46.42
N ARG A 383 -5.99 -19.64 -47.66
CA ARG A 383 -6.50 -18.51 -48.45
C ARG A 383 -7.53 -17.71 -47.65
N PRO A 384 -7.48 -16.37 -47.66
CA PRO A 384 -8.44 -15.55 -46.94
C PRO A 384 -9.84 -15.68 -47.56
N LYS A 385 -10.83 -16.00 -46.72
CA LYS A 385 -12.26 -15.96 -47.07
C LYS A 385 -12.68 -14.50 -47.31
N LYS A 386 -13.32 -14.27 -48.46
CA LYS A 386 -13.95 -13.00 -48.88
C LYS A 386 -14.82 -12.42 -47.76
N LYS A 387 -14.53 -11.19 -47.32
CA LYS A 387 -15.48 -10.35 -46.59
C LYS A 387 -16.46 -9.74 -47.60
N LEU A 388 -17.76 -9.81 -47.28
CA LEU A 388 -18.82 -9.07 -47.96
C LEU A 388 -18.60 -7.57 -47.77
N GLU A 389 -18.60 -6.81 -48.86
CA GLU A 389 -18.74 -5.36 -48.86
C GLU A 389 -20.24 -5.01 -48.78
N VAL A 390 -20.60 -4.16 -47.83
CA VAL A 390 -21.86 -3.41 -47.82
C VAL A 390 -21.47 -1.95 -48.00
N GLY A 391 -21.85 -1.39 -49.16
CA GLY A 391 -21.52 -0.04 -49.56
C GLY A 391 -22.36 1.02 -48.84
N ILE A 392 -21.67 2.05 -48.34
CA ILE A 392 -22.26 3.36 -48.05
C ILE A 392 -21.28 4.40 -48.62
N ALA A 393 -21.76 5.20 -49.57
CA ALA A 393 -21.00 6.20 -50.30
C ALA A 393 -20.86 7.50 -49.47
N LEU A 394 -19.66 8.09 -49.50
CA LEU A 394 -19.40 9.48 -49.10
C LEU A 394 -18.66 10.17 -50.25
N PRO A 395 -18.95 11.45 -50.56
CA PRO A 395 -18.46 12.13 -51.75
C PRO A 395 -17.01 12.63 -51.61
N GLU A 396 -16.29 12.63 -52.74
CA GLU A 396 -14.89 13.05 -52.90
C GLU A 396 -14.70 14.58 -52.73
N PRO A 397 -13.52 15.06 -52.29
CA PRO A 397 -13.17 16.46 -52.33
C PRO A 397 -12.46 16.84 -53.65
N GLU A 398 -12.97 17.89 -54.29
CA GLU A 398 -12.38 18.52 -55.48
C GLU A 398 -11.03 19.20 -55.18
N ALA A 399 -10.14 19.12 -56.17
CA ALA A 399 -8.84 19.77 -56.21
C ALA A 399 -8.95 21.28 -56.45
N GLN A 400 -8.14 22.08 -55.74
CA GLN A 400 -7.87 23.48 -56.08
C GLN A 400 -6.37 23.75 -56.21
N GLU A 401 -6.01 24.41 -57.31
CA GLU A 401 -4.67 24.81 -57.74
C GLU A 401 -4.05 25.95 -56.89
N PRO A 402 -2.72 26.14 -56.90
CA PRO A 402 -2.03 27.08 -56.02
C PRO A 402 -1.73 28.44 -56.69
N SER A 403 -1.94 29.54 -55.95
CA SER A 403 -1.28 30.84 -56.21
C SER A 403 -1.37 31.76 -54.96
N PRO A 404 -0.64 32.89 -54.88
CA PRO A 404 0.81 32.98 -54.81
C PRO A 404 1.31 33.71 -53.53
N LYS A 405 2.62 33.55 -53.29
CA LYS A 405 3.47 34.14 -52.25
C LYS A 405 3.13 35.59 -51.85
N SER A 406 2.81 35.80 -50.57
CA SER A 406 2.94 37.10 -49.90
C SER A 406 4.04 37.05 -48.84
N LYS A 407 5.07 37.87 -49.06
CA LYS A 407 6.16 38.16 -48.12
C LYS A 407 5.57 38.76 -46.83
N VAL A 408 5.92 38.21 -45.68
CA VAL A 408 5.82 38.92 -44.40
C VAL A 408 7.20 38.90 -43.73
N SER A 409 7.73 40.09 -43.58
CA SER A 409 9.03 40.42 -43.01
C SER A 409 9.05 40.22 -41.49
N PHE A 410 10.04 39.48 -41.01
CA PHE A 410 10.45 39.46 -39.61
C PHE A 410 11.09 40.80 -39.23
N SER A 411 10.59 41.42 -38.16
CA SER A 411 11.23 42.54 -37.47
C SER A 411 11.68 42.05 -36.09
N PRO A 412 12.98 42.00 -35.76
CA PRO A 412 13.42 41.76 -34.39
C PRO A 412 13.29 43.05 -33.59
N ARG A 413 12.52 43.01 -32.50
CA ARG A 413 12.48 44.09 -31.51
C ARG A 413 13.86 44.24 -30.87
N LYS A 414 14.41 45.46 -30.98
CA LYS A 414 15.51 45.97 -30.17
C LYS A 414 15.06 46.03 -28.71
N THR A 415 15.76 45.33 -27.84
CA THR A 415 15.88 45.70 -26.42
C THR A 415 17.31 46.15 -26.19
N THR A 416 17.40 47.37 -25.66
CA THR A 416 18.60 48.13 -25.38
C THR A 416 19.47 47.46 -24.33
N PHE A 417 20.75 47.30 -24.66
CA PHE A 417 21.83 47.04 -23.72
C PHE A 417 22.08 48.28 -22.87
N ASP A 418 22.10 48.10 -21.56
CA ASP A 418 22.75 49.03 -20.64
C ASP A 418 24.14 48.47 -20.27
N LYS A 419 25.15 49.33 -20.34
CA LYS A 419 26.56 48.98 -20.14
C LYS A 419 26.89 49.09 -18.66
N GLY A 420 27.17 47.97 -18.02
CA GLY A 420 27.77 47.89 -16.69
C GLY A 420 28.94 46.90 -16.71
N GLU A 421 30.14 47.48 -16.70
CA GLU A 421 31.49 46.97 -16.41
C GLU A 421 31.73 45.45 -16.27
N LEU A 422 32.61 44.97 -17.16
CA LEU A 422 33.28 43.66 -17.12
C LEU A 422 34.44 43.67 -16.11
N SER A 423 34.46 42.70 -15.20
CA SER A 423 35.67 42.24 -14.51
C SER A 423 35.74 40.71 -14.56
N GLU A 424 36.87 40.20 -15.04
CA GLU A 424 37.16 38.81 -15.38
C GLU A 424 37.08 37.82 -14.19
N PRO A 425 36.69 36.55 -14.42
CA PRO A 425 36.67 35.53 -13.37
C PRO A 425 38.05 34.88 -13.18
N LYS A 426 38.55 34.89 -11.94
CA LYS A 426 39.74 34.15 -11.49
C LYS A 426 39.44 32.65 -11.34
N GLU A 427 40.25 31.86 -12.04
CA GLU A 427 40.80 30.51 -11.81
C GLU A 427 40.05 29.49 -10.93
N LYS A 428 39.87 28.29 -11.50
CA LYS A 428 39.45 27.03 -10.86
C LYS A 428 40.64 26.34 -10.18
N PRO A 429 40.48 25.61 -9.07
CA PRO A 429 41.57 24.81 -8.51
C PRO A 429 41.69 23.42 -9.17
N GLU A 430 42.87 23.13 -9.71
CA GLU A 430 43.32 21.78 -10.08
C GLU A 430 43.75 20.99 -8.82
N TRP A 431 43.29 19.74 -8.69
CA TRP A 431 43.80 18.81 -7.69
C TRP A 431 44.95 17.98 -8.30
N ASN A 432 46.18 18.26 -7.87
CA ASN A 432 47.39 17.57 -8.29
C ASN A 432 47.71 16.39 -7.36
N VAL A 433 47.62 15.16 -7.88
CA VAL A 433 47.98 13.92 -7.17
C VAL A 433 49.44 13.58 -7.48
N ARG A 434 50.38 14.09 -6.67
CA ARG A 434 51.76 13.57 -6.60
C ARG A 434 52.40 13.77 -5.23
N SER A 435 52.27 12.77 -4.35
CA SER A 435 53.38 12.30 -3.53
C SER A 435 53.05 10.91 -3.00
N LEU A 436 54.11 10.11 -2.73
CA LEU A 436 54.09 8.74 -2.22
C LEU A 436 54.11 7.60 -3.26
N PHE A 437 55.23 7.48 -3.98
CA PHE A 437 55.82 6.15 -4.21
C PHE A 437 57.35 6.26 -4.15
N ARG A 438 57.96 5.67 -3.12
CA ARG A 438 59.37 5.26 -3.15
C ARG A 438 59.47 3.80 -2.71
N ARG A 439 60.09 3.01 -3.59
CA ARG A 439 60.33 1.57 -3.49
C ARG A 439 61.35 1.23 -2.41
N SER A 440 61.17 0.07 -1.78
CA SER A 440 62.26 -0.89 -1.52
C SER A 440 61.69 -2.29 -1.26
N SER A 441 62.19 -3.28 -2.00
CA SER A 441 62.13 -4.72 -1.67
C SER A 441 63.44 -5.10 -0.95
N PRO A 442 63.54 -6.19 -0.16
CA PRO A 442 63.69 -7.53 -0.75
C PRO A 442 63.23 -8.78 0.08
N SER A 443 63.09 -9.88 -0.67
CA SER A 443 63.47 -11.29 -0.38
C SER A 443 62.87 -12.15 0.77
N ARG A 444 62.12 -13.18 0.32
CA ARG A 444 62.20 -14.66 0.59
C ARG A 444 62.09 -15.28 2.01
N SER A 445 61.08 -16.18 2.08
CA SER A 445 61.00 -17.47 2.80
C SER A 445 60.64 -17.38 4.30
N THR A 446 59.78 -18.20 4.92
CA THR A 446 59.27 -19.56 4.69
C THR A 446 57.97 -19.81 5.49
N LYS A 447 57.16 -20.77 5.00
CA LYS A 447 56.25 -21.69 5.71
C LYS A 447 54.95 -21.21 6.42
N GLN A 448 53.89 -21.93 6.02
CA GLN A 448 52.67 -22.36 6.73
C GLN A 448 51.34 -21.58 6.57
N ARG A 449 50.31 -22.39 6.30
CA ARG A 449 48.94 -22.13 5.83
C ARG A 449 47.93 -21.98 7.00
N PRO A 450 46.68 -21.54 6.73
CA PRO A 450 45.92 -20.62 7.57
C PRO A 450 44.89 -21.31 8.48
N LYS A 451 44.33 -20.56 9.45
CA LYS A 451 43.13 -20.96 10.17
C LYS A 451 42.03 -19.89 10.13
N ASN A 452 40.91 -20.39 9.65
CA ASN A 452 39.53 -19.94 9.61
C ASN A 452 39.04 -19.00 10.72
N TRP A 453 38.15 -18.14 10.26
CA TRP A 453 37.15 -17.39 11.01
C TRP A 453 36.07 -18.32 11.56
N TYR A 454 35.65 -18.05 12.78
CA TYR A 454 34.63 -18.78 13.53
C TYR A 454 33.22 -18.29 13.18
N GLU A 455 32.31 -19.26 13.10
CA GLU A 455 30.85 -19.12 13.13
C GLU A 455 30.32 -19.97 14.32
N PRO A 456 29.01 -20.03 14.62
CA PRO A 456 28.41 -19.57 15.88
C PRO A 456 27.91 -20.73 16.78
N ALA A 457 27.46 -20.43 18.00
CA ALA A 457 26.76 -21.40 18.84
C ALA A 457 25.50 -20.81 19.49
N GLU A 458 24.39 -21.48 19.19
CA GLU A 458 23.10 -21.44 19.86
C GLU A 458 23.23 -21.86 21.34
N PHE A 459 22.31 -21.41 22.20
CA PHE A 459 22.09 -22.05 23.49
C PHE A 459 20.63 -22.44 23.67
N VAL A 460 20.42 -23.75 23.73
CA VAL A 460 19.26 -24.45 24.27
C VAL A 460 19.47 -24.66 25.78
N LYS A 461 18.34 -24.64 26.50
CA LYS A 461 18.05 -25.03 27.89
C LYS A 461 19.01 -26.04 28.55
N THR A 462 19.25 -25.87 29.85
CA THR A 462 19.04 -26.91 30.90
C THR A 462 19.12 -26.32 32.32
N ASP A 463 18.08 -26.60 33.10
CA ASP A 463 17.98 -27.01 34.51
C ASP A 463 19.08 -26.71 35.58
N ASP A 464 18.55 -26.31 36.74
CA ASP A 464 19.12 -26.16 38.09
C ASP A 464 19.73 -27.49 38.64
N PRO A 465 20.72 -27.49 39.56
CA PRO A 465 20.37 -27.38 41.00
C PRO A 465 21.41 -26.67 41.91
N HIS A 466 20.91 -25.91 42.89
CA HIS A 466 21.31 -25.83 44.31
C HIS A 466 22.80 -25.99 44.70
N GLN A 467 23.43 -24.93 45.28
CA GLN A 467 23.66 -24.77 46.74
C GLN A 467 24.74 -23.72 47.10
N SER A 468 24.37 -22.85 48.06
CA SER A 468 25.17 -22.32 49.17
C SER A 468 26.23 -21.22 48.93
N GLY A 469 26.19 -20.20 49.79
CA GLY A 469 27.41 -19.47 50.20
C GLY A 469 27.33 -17.95 50.25
N LYS A 470 26.88 -17.41 51.39
CA LYS A 470 26.93 -16.02 51.88
C LYS A 470 28.20 -15.22 51.52
N GLN A 471 28.05 -13.93 51.17
CA GLN A 471 28.59 -12.79 51.97
C GLN A 471 28.13 -11.41 51.42
N GLU A 472 27.99 -10.47 52.36
CA GLU A 472 27.39 -9.13 52.30
C GLU A 472 28.17 -8.09 51.48
N ALA A 473 27.47 -7.10 50.90
CA ALA A 473 27.67 -5.66 51.20
C ALA A 473 26.74 -4.73 50.36
N ASP A 474 26.08 -3.83 51.08
CA ASP A 474 25.63 -2.46 50.74
C ASP A 474 24.69 -2.16 49.55
N VAL A 475 23.43 -1.88 49.89
CA VAL A 475 22.46 -1.12 49.07
C VAL A 475 21.87 0.01 49.91
N PRO A 476 21.96 1.29 49.50
CA PRO A 476 21.18 2.36 50.12
C PRO A 476 19.77 2.42 49.55
N LYS A 477 18.77 2.38 50.44
CA LYS A 477 17.35 2.68 50.15
C LYS A 477 17.17 4.19 49.96
N LEU A 478 16.37 4.58 48.97
CA LEU A 478 15.86 5.94 48.81
C LEU A 478 14.37 5.96 49.16
N ALA A 479 14.06 6.66 50.25
CA ALA A 479 12.74 7.16 50.60
C ALA A 479 12.84 8.67 50.88
N ASP A 480 11.82 9.39 50.41
CA ASP A 480 11.33 10.72 50.77
C ASP A 480 12.16 11.98 50.48
N LEU A 481 11.55 12.87 49.69
CA LEU A 481 11.57 14.31 49.97
C LEU A 481 10.39 15.07 49.31
N HIS A 482 9.49 15.54 50.17
CA HIS A 482 8.50 16.60 49.93
C HIS A 482 9.07 17.97 50.35
N ARG A 483 8.52 19.05 49.73
CA ARG A 483 8.58 20.51 50.03
C ARG A 483 9.79 21.29 49.50
N THR A 484 9.63 22.35 48.72
CA THR A 484 9.09 23.71 49.03
C THR A 484 9.06 24.51 47.69
N LYS A 485 8.39 25.65 47.42
CA LYS A 485 7.76 26.75 48.18
C LYS A 485 6.87 27.59 47.22
N SER A 486 5.99 28.39 47.83
CA SER A 486 4.90 29.26 47.34
C SER A 486 5.29 30.70 46.91
N LEU A 487 4.27 31.46 46.44
CA LEU A 487 4.06 32.94 46.33
C LEU A 487 3.91 33.38 44.85
N ASP A 488 2.95 34.18 44.40
CA ASP A 488 1.78 34.86 44.97
C ASP A 488 0.91 35.35 43.78
N LEU A 489 -0.41 35.51 43.96
CA LEU A 489 -1.16 36.76 43.68
C LEU A 489 -2.67 36.53 43.94
N LEU A 490 -3.23 37.49 44.68
CA LEU A 490 -4.51 37.52 45.39
C LEU A 490 -5.73 37.90 44.52
N PRO A 491 -6.98 37.87 45.07
CA PRO A 491 -8.24 37.85 44.34
C PRO A 491 -8.97 39.21 44.31
N GLU A 492 -9.81 39.44 43.31
CA GLU A 492 -10.96 40.36 43.42
C GLU A 492 -12.21 39.76 42.78
N ALA A 493 -13.17 39.42 43.66
CA ALA A 493 -14.57 39.33 43.30
C ALA A 493 -15.10 40.76 43.07
N ARG A 494 -15.70 41.01 41.91
CA ARG A 494 -16.64 42.11 41.73
C ARG A 494 -17.98 41.56 41.28
N SER A 495 -18.93 41.72 42.20
CA SER A 495 -20.35 41.83 41.97
C SER A 495 -20.67 42.57 40.67
N PHE A 496 -21.52 41.97 39.82
CA PHE A 496 -22.44 42.75 39.01
C PHE A 496 -23.87 42.39 39.37
N SER A 497 -24.55 43.45 39.77
CA SER A 497 -25.90 43.56 40.27
C SER A 497 -26.95 43.12 39.27
N VAL A 498 -27.98 42.51 39.83
CA VAL A 498 -29.36 42.51 39.33
C VAL A 498 -29.75 43.91 38.86
N SER A 499 -30.24 44.02 37.63
CA SER A 499 -31.19 45.06 37.24
C SER A 499 -32.41 44.37 36.66
N SER A 500 -33.48 44.40 37.45
CA SER A 500 -34.86 44.08 37.13
C SER A 500 -35.50 45.14 36.22
N LYS A 501 -36.41 44.68 35.33
CA LYS A 501 -37.52 45.35 34.60
C LYS A 501 -37.46 44.87 33.14
N ASP A 502 -38.47 44.25 32.51
CA ASP A 502 -39.94 44.35 32.58
C ASP A 502 -40.57 42.94 32.46
N GLN A 503 -41.55 42.52 33.27
CA GLN A 503 -43.00 42.80 33.26
C GLN A 503 -43.78 42.37 32.00
N SER A 504 -44.71 41.43 32.26
CA SER A 504 -45.88 40.98 31.47
C SER A 504 -45.60 40.19 30.19
N SER A 505 -46.29 39.10 29.86
CA SER A 505 -47.64 38.66 30.22
C SER A 505 -47.74 37.12 30.25
N GLU A 506 -48.46 36.61 31.23
CA GLU A 506 -49.15 35.32 31.17
C GLU A 506 -50.16 35.38 30.01
N ASP A 507 -49.97 34.54 29.00
CA ASP A 507 -51.04 33.92 28.21
C ASP A 507 -50.39 33.03 27.13
N ASP A 508 -50.29 31.73 27.43
CA ASP A 508 -50.63 30.64 26.50
C ASP A 508 -50.29 29.28 27.12
N VAL A 509 -50.96 29.00 28.24
CA VAL A 509 -51.23 27.63 28.66
C VAL A 509 -52.27 27.06 27.71
N LYS A 510 -51.83 26.45 26.59
CA LYS A 510 -52.45 25.28 25.92
C LYS A 510 -51.84 25.05 24.52
N LYS A 511 -51.49 23.78 24.28
CA LYS A 511 -50.86 23.18 23.07
C LYS A 511 -49.33 23.31 23.16
N ILE A 512 -48.60 22.26 23.55
CA ILE A 512 -48.32 21.11 22.69
C ILE A 512 -48.17 19.85 23.56
N LYS A 513 -49.06 18.88 23.32
CA LYS A 513 -48.81 17.47 23.65
C LYS A 513 -47.82 16.92 22.62
N LYS A 514 -46.61 16.56 23.04
CA LYS A 514 -45.88 15.31 22.71
C LYS A 514 -44.41 15.38 23.16
N ALA A 515 -44.02 14.31 23.87
CA ALA A 515 -42.67 13.81 24.08
C ALA A 515 -41.72 14.61 25.01
N SER A 516 -41.83 14.29 26.30
CA SER A 516 -40.69 14.27 27.22
C SER A 516 -39.62 13.30 26.71
N THR A 517 -38.40 13.78 26.43
CA THR A 517 -37.22 12.91 26.34
C THR A 517 -35.96 13.66 26.78
N PHE A 518 -35.93 14.06 28.06
CA PHE A 518 -34.67 14.22 28.80
C PHE A 518 -34.44 12.93 29.60
N GLN A 519 -34.09 11.86 28.89
CA GLN A 519 -33.51 10.62 29.43
C GLN A 519 -33.24 9.68 28.25
N ARG A 520 -32.04 9.78 27.65
CA ARG A 520 -31.38 8.71 26.86
C ARG A 520 -29.96 9.14 26.46
N LEU A 521 -29.12 9.36 27.48
CA LEU A 521 -27.65 9.31 27.34
C LEU A 521 -27.08 8.00 27.92
N ALA A 522 -27.89 6.94 27.91
CA ALA A 522 -27.49 5.63 28.37
C ALA A 522 -27.91 4.59 27.32
N HIS A 523 -27.15 4.50 26.23
CA HIS A 523 -26.90 3.27 25.45
C HIS A 523 -25.90 3.58 24.33
N ASN A 524 -24.64 3.83 24.71
CA ASN A 524 -23.52 3.71 23.79
C ASN A 524 -22.94 2.29 23.92
N PRO A 525 -22.84 1.48 22.84
CA PRO A 525 -22.18 0.18 22.85
C PRO A 525 -20.75 0.21 23.42
N ALA A 526 -20.04 1.33 23.26
CA ALA A 526 -18.70 1.53 23.81
C ALA A 526 -18.65 1.53 25.34
N SER A 527 -19.71 1.97 26.03
CA SER A 527 -19.73 1.99 27.51
C SER A 527 -19.97 0.59 28.11
N LYS A 528 -20.67 -0.29 27.39
CA LYS A 528 -20.81 -1.71 27.76
C LYS A 528 -19.51 -2.48 27.51
N ALA A 529 -18.77 -2.17 26.44
CA ALA A 529 -17.46 -2.75 26.18
C ALA A 529 -16.43 -2.33 27.26
N PHE A 530 -16.43 -1.05 27.65
CA PHE A 530 -15.56 -0.55 28.71
C PHE A 530 -15.86 -1.18 30.07
N ARG A 531 -17.15 -1.27 30.46
CA ARG A 531 -17.53 -1.96 31.71
C ARG A 531 -17.14 -3.45 31.72
N ARG A 532 -17.26 -4.14 30.59
CA ARG A 532 -16.86 -5.57 30.49
C ARG A 532 -15.34 -5.74 30.54
N ALA A 533 -14.57 -4.81 29.98
CA ALA A 533 -13.12 -4.80 30.08
C ALA A 533 -12.66 -4.52 31.52
N SER A 534 -13.25 -3.54 32.21
CA SER A 534 -12.90 -3.22 33.60
C SER A 534 -13.20 -4.36 34.58
N ILE A 535 -14.31 -5.09 34.38
CA ILE A 535 -14.65 -6.27 35.20
C ILE A 535 -13.69 -7.45 34.92
N ARG A 536 -13.21 -7.62 33.67
CA ARG A 536 -12.21 -8.65 33.33
C ARG A 536 -10.84 -8.34 33.93
N VAL A 537 -10.41 -7.07 33.93
CA VAL A 537 -9.14 -6.65 34.53
C VAL A 537 -9.16 -6.82 36.06
N GLN A 538 -10.29 -6.50 36.72
CA GLN A 538 -10.43 -6.76 38.17
C GLN A 538 -10.42 -8.26 38.52
N ARG A 539 -11.03 -9.12 37.69
CA ARG A 539 -10.97 -10.58 37.88
C ARG A 539 -9.58 -11.18 37.66
N TRP A 540 -8.84 -10.68 36.67
CA TRP A 540 -7.45 -11.10 36.45
C TRP A 540 -6.52 -10.65 37.57
N SER A 541 -6.71 -9.45 38.09
CA SER A 541 -5.95 -8.96 39.25
C SER A 541 -6.20 -9.76 40.52
N THR A 542 -7.38 -10.35 40.70
CA THR A 542 -7.70 -11.19 41.88
C THR A 542 -7.24 -12.64 41.72
N MET A 543 -7.10 -13.15 40.49
CA MET A 543 -6.50 -14.46 40.22
C MET A 543 -4.97 -14.42 40.39
N LEU A 544 -4.30 -13.37 39.90
CA LEU A 544 -2.84 -13.22 40.02
C LEU A 544 -2.35 -12.97 41.47
N THR A 545 -3.24 -12.60 42.39
CA THR A 545 -2.92 -12.49 43.82
C THR A 545 -3.20 -13.77 44.61
N LYS A 546 -3.93 -14.75 44.04
CA LYS A 546 -4.19 -16.04 44.69
C LYS A 546 -3.11 -17.09 44.41
N ASP A 547 -2.43 -17.02 43.27
CA ASP A 547 -1.32 -17.94 42.92
C ASP A 547 0.03 -17.56 43.57
N LYS A 548 0.02 -16.74 44.63
CA LYS A 548 1.21 -16.42 45.45
C LYS A 548 1.11 -16.88 46.90
N GLU A 549 0.03 -17.55 47.29
CA GLU A 549 -0.18 -18.10 48.65
C GLU A 549 -0.50 -19.62 48.67
N GLU A 550 -0.34 -20.33 47.56
CA GLU A 550 -0.16 -21.80 47.51
C GLU A 550 1.28 -22.12 47.07
#